data_AF-A0A418RLP3-F1
#
_entry.id   AF-A0A418RLP3-F1
#
_cell.length_a   1.000
_cell.length_b   1.000
_cell.length_c   1.000
_cell.angle_alpha   90.00
_cell.angle_beta   90.00
_cell.angle_gamma   90.00
#
_symmetry.space_group_name_H-M   'P 1'
#
loop_
_entity.id
_entity.type
_entity.pdbx_description
1 polymer ?
#
loop_
_entity_poly.entity_id
_entity_poly.type
_entity_poly.pdbx_seq_one_letter_code
_entity_poly.pdbx_strand_id
1 'polypeptide(L)'
;MADPAKTVDQNLLPVQAYFNLDGSFNTFIGQGQPFYATANLVQSGLTITSSTIDSTTIGASSPSTGVFTNISTTTGTISTTPSSATDIANKFYVDAIAQGLGPKAACAVGTTANITLSGLQTIDGYTTLAGNRVLVKNQSSSQFNGIYIASASAWTRAVDMDVWSEVSGAYTVLLNGGQSNTGWVCTATQTGTINVTAMPWVQFSGANTYYAGTGLTLASNTFSITNTGVSAATYGSASIVPVIAVNAQGQITSASNSTISIAPSQINATIPNSGLTNSSITVNGSTIALGGSATITANTTNALTIGTGLTGTSYNGSVATTIAIDSTVVTLSGSQTLTNKTLTAPVISTITNTGTLTLPTTSDTLVGRATSDTLTNKTIAAGSNTITGLTNSNLSGTAGITNANLANSSITVNSTSISLGSSGTITANTTNVLTIGTGLSGTSFNGSTAVTIANTGVLSFSAGTTGFTPSTATTGAITLGGTLGLSNGGTNASLTAVAGAVPYSTASALALTAAGTTGQVLTSQGTSAPIWSNNSATITVTDDTSSATVEYPTLARITTGSLNTVYTSSTKLSYVSSTGTLSATVFSGGATLTSGTINNTVIGGTTPAAGTFSTLYIAP
;
A
#
# COMPACT_ATOMS: atom_id res chain seq x y z
N MET A 1 -83.69 56.33 137.26
CA MET A 1 -83.88 54.96 136.75
C MET A 1 -84.40 54.10 137.90
N ALA A 2 -85.25 53.11 137.62
CA ALA A 2 -85.63 52.06 138.55
C ALA A 2 -85.40 50.71 137.86
N ASP A 3 -84.95 49.72 138.62
CA ASP A 3 -84.63 48.34 138.21
C ASP A 3 -83.58 48.16 137.07
N PRO A 4 -82.28 47.97 137.41
CA PRO A 4 -81.18 47.86 136.44
C PRO A 4 -80.75 46.39 136.16
N ALA A 5 -81.63 45.40 136.26
CA ALA A 5 -81.25 43.99 136.47
C ALA A 5 -81.40 43.00 135.28
N LYS A 6 -81.28 43.43 134.01
CA LYS A 6 -81.06 42.52 132.85
C LYS A 6 -80.07 43.09 131.84
N THR A 7 -78.80 42.75 132.01
CA THR A 7 -77.68 43.19 131.16
C THR A 7 -77.62 42.44 129.83
N VAL A 8 -77.78 43.18 128.74
CA VAL A 8 -77.09 42.97 127.46
C VAL A 8 -76.19 44.19 127.23
N ASP A 9 -75.06 44.00 126.56
CA ASP A 9 -73.95 44.98 126.52
C ASP A 9 -74.32 46.32 125.86
N GLN A 10 -74.89 47.24 126.65
CA GLN A 10 -75.04 48.63 126.26
C GLN A 10 -73.68 49.32 126.32
N ASN A 11 -73.08 49.51 125.14
CA ASN A 11 -71.91 50.36 124.95
C ASN A 11 -72.28 51.84 125.20
N LEU A 12 -72.35 52.21 126.49
CA LEU A 12 -72.64 53.54 127.00
C LEU A 12 -71.43 54.45 126.75
N LEU A 13 -71.25 54.93 125.51
CA LEU A 13 -70.35 56.04 125.23
C LEU A 13 -70.85 57.28 125.99
N PRO A 14 -70.04 57.88 126.90
CA PRO A 14 -70.47 59.03 127.69
C PRO A 14 -70.45 60.31 126.84
N VAL A 15 -71.58 60.62 126.18
CA VAL A 15 -71.77 61.90 125.49
C VAL A 15 -71.85 63.01 126.52
N GLN A 16 -70.75 63.76 126.66
CA GLN A 16 -70.70 64.92 127.54
C GLN A 16 -71.58 66.06 127.00
N ALA A 17 -72.21 66.79 127.91
CA ALA A 17 -73.04 67.95 127.62
C ALA A 17 -72.61 69.13 128.48
N TYR A 18 -72.64 70.32 127.91
CA TYR A 18 -72.53 71.56 128.67
C TYR A 18 -73.90 71.97 129.19
N PHE A 19 -73.95 72.31 130.48
CA PHE A 19 -75.07 72.95 131.15
C PHE A 19 -74.60 74.32 131.65
N ASN A 20 -75.50 75.29 131.68
CA ASN A 20 -75.25 76.60 132.27
C ASN A 20 -75.23 76.49 133.81
N LEU A 21 -74.73 77.54 134.48
CA LEU A 21 -74.55 77.52 135.95
C LEU A 21 -75.87 77.50 136.74
N ASP A 22 -77.00 77.76 136.09
CA ASP A 22 -78.37 77.63 136.63
C ASP A 22 -78.96 76.22 136.45
N GLY A 23 -78.21 75.29 135.85
CA GLY A 23 -78.65 73.92 135.55
C GLY A 23 -79.39 73.76 134.22
N SER A 24 -79.61 74.82 133.44
CA SER A 24 -80.22 74.71 132.11
C SER A 24 -79.27 74.06 131.09
N PHE A 25 -79.81 73.19 130.24
CA PHE A 25 -79.02 72.53 129.18
C PHE A 25 -78.59 73.54 128.11
N ASN A 26 -77.31 73.49 127.71
CA ASN A 26 -76.75 74.34 126.66
C ASN A 26 -76.60 73.56 125.35
N THR A 27 -75.72 72.55 125.30
CA THR A 27 -75.61 71.63 124.14
C THR A 27 -74.84 70.35 124.46
N PHE A 28 -75.02 69.31 123.65
CA PHE A 28 -74.16 68.12 123.63
C PHE A 28 -72.87 68.41 122.86
N ILE A 29 -71.73 67.96 123.38
CA ILE A 29 -70.44 68.08 122.70
C ILE A 29 -70.46 67.20 121.44
N GLY A 30 -70.30 67.82 120.27
CA GLY A 30 -70.20 67.11 118.98
C GLY A 30 -71.42 67.18 118.05
N GLN A 31 -72.50 67.89 118.41
CA GLN A 31 -73.59 68.11 117.44
C GLN A 31 -73.08 68.85 116.20
N GLY A 32 -73.19 68.19 115.03
CA GLY A 32 -72.83 68.76 113.72
C GLY A 32 -71.87 67.92 112.89
N GLN A 33 -71.22 66.89 113.45
CA GLN A 33 -70.35 65.95 112.70
C GLN A 33 -70.57 64.50 113.17
N PRO A 34 -70.73 63.51 112.26
CA PRO A 34 -70.90 62.11 112.64
C PRO A 34 -69.58 61.47 113.10
N PHE A 35 -69.63 60.71 114.20
CA PHE A 35 -68.49 59.93 114.67
C PHE A 35 -68.39 58.60 113.91
N TYR A 36 -67.40 58.47 113.03
CA TYR A 36 -67.00 57.20 112.45
C TYR A 36 -65.87 56.59 113.27
N ALA A 37 -66.10 55.41 113.85
CA ALA A 37 -65.01 54.61 114.39
C ALA A 37 -64.16 54.08 113.23
N THR A 38 -62.91 54.55 113.11
CA THR A 38 -61.98 54.16 112.04
C THR A 38 -61.50 52.72 112.22
N ALA A 39 -62.33 51.76 111.80
CA ALA A 39 -62.07 50.33 111.91
C ALA A 39 -60.98 49.87 110.93
N ASN A 40 -59.72 50.21 111.22
CA ASN A 40 -58.57 49.63 110.54
C ASN A 40 -58.37 48.17 111.00
N LEU A 41 -59.07 47.25 110.34
CA LEU A 41 -59.08 45.81 110.69
C LEU A 41 -57.80 45.06 110.30
N VAL A 42 -56.75 45.73 109.82
CA VAL A 42 -55.46 45.12 109.48
C VAL A 42 -54.61 44.94 110.75
N GLN A 43 -55.01 44.00 111.62
CA GLN A 43 -54.17 43.55 112.74
C GLN A 43 -53.24 42.42 112.31
N SER A 44 -51.93 42.68 112.34
CA SER A 44 -50.91 41.64 112.15
C SER A 44 -50.70 40.84 113.44
N GLY A 45 -50.54 39.52 113.33
CA GLY A 45 -50.26 38.65 114.48
C GLY A 45 -51.48 38.16 115.27
N LEU A 46 -52.70 38.26 114.74
CA LEU A 46 -53.91 37.78 115.40
C LEU A 46 -53.98 36.23 115.43
N THR A 47 -53.70 35.63 116.59
CA THR A 47 -53.84 34.18 116.81
C THR A 47 -55.31 33.78 116.95
N ILE A 48 -55.99 33.54 115.83
CA ILE A 48 -57.39 33.13 115.78
C ILE A 48 -57.54 31.67 116.27
N THR A 49 -57.90 31.48 117.53
CA THR A 49 -58.20 30.16 118.12
C THR A 49 -59.68 30.06 118.45
N SER A 50 -60.32 28.92 118.16
CA SER A 50 -61.73 28.61 118.46
C SER A 50 -62.77 29.64 117.96
N SER A 51 -62.40 30.50 117.02
CA SER A 51 -63.31 31.49 116.41
C SER A 51 -64.09 30.87 115.24
N THR A 52 -65.07 31.62 114.73
CA THR A 52 -65.91 31.20 113.60
C THR A 52 -65.67 32.03 112.35
N ILE A 53 -65.88 31.41 111.18
CA ILE A 53 -66.16 32.11 109.91
C ILE A 53 -67.58 31.71 109.51
N ASP A 54 -68.42 32.70 109.16
CA ASP A 54 -69.84 32.54 108.88
C ASP A 54 -70.59 31.66 109.90
N SER A 55 -70.28 31.89 111.18
CA SER A 55 -70.80 31.15 112.35
C SER A 55 -70.38 29.67 112.47
N THR A 56 -69.44 29.17 111.67
CA THR A 56 -68.90 27.79 111.79
C THR A 56 -67.45 27.77 112.32
N THR A 57 -67.16 26.85 113.23
CA THR A 57 -65.91 26.85 114.02
C THR A 57 -64.69 26.42 113.20
N ILE A 58 -63.65 27.25 113.20
CA ILE A 58 -62.37 26.93 112.56
C ILE A 58 -61.70 25.78 113.31
N GLY A 59 -61.34 24.71 112.59
CA GLY A 59 -60.59 23.57 113.16
C GLY A 59 -61.43 22.43 113.77
N ALA A 60 -62.74 22.39 113.56
CA ALA A 60 -63.55 21.21 113.86
C ALA A 60 -63.15 20.00 112.99
N SER A 61 -63.49 18.77 113.40
CA SER A 61 -63.22 17.54 112.63
C SER A 61 -63.98 17.45 111.30
N SER A 62 -65.07 18.21 111.17
CA SER A 62 -65.77 18.48 109.92
C SER A 62 -66.12 19.97 109.85
N PRO A 63 -65.26 20.84 109.29
CA PRO A 63 -65.64 22.21 109.01
C PRO A 63 -66.70 22.24 107.89
N SER A 64 -67.52 23.30 107.85
CA SER A 64 -68.41 23.52 106.71
C SER A 64 -67.61 23.90 105.45
N THR A 65 -68.24 23.85 104.27
CA THR A 65 -67.59 24.07 102.97
C THR A 65 -67.26 25.55 102.70
N GLY A 66 -66.38 26.13 103.51
CA GLY A 66 -65.80 27.45 103.28
C GLY A 66 -64.80 27.40 102.12
N VAL A 67 -65.11 28.09 101.02
CA VAL A 67 -64.22 28.18 99.85
C VAL A 67 -63.19 29.29 100.08
N PHE A 68 -61.99 28.92 100.52
CA PHE A 68 -60.85 29.83 100.57
C PHE A 68 -60.29 30.06 99.16
N THR A 69 -60.78 31.08 98.46
CA THR A 69 -60.33 31.46 97.10
C THR A 69 -58.82 31.69 97.01
N ASN A 70 -58.21 32.14 98.10
CA ASN A 70 -56.77 32.25 98.25
C ASN A 70 -56.36 31.79 99.66
N ILE A 71 -55.31 30.97 99.73
CA ILE A 71 -54.62 30.63 100.98
C ILE A 71 -53.17 31.11 100.85
N SER A 72 -52.68 31.79 101.87
CA SER A 72 -51.26 32.17 102.01
C SER A 72 -50.77 31.68 103.37
N THR A 73 -49.83 30.74 103.37
CA THR A 73 -49.23 30.17 104.59
C THR A 73 -47.73 30.35 104.57
N THR A 74 -47.18 31.10 105.54
CA THR A 74 -45.72 31.21 105.74
C THR A 74 -45.12 29.93 106.32
N THR A 75 -45.91 29.18 107.10
CA THR A 75 -45.53 27.89 107.72
C THR A 75 -46.76 26.99 107.87
N GLY A 76 -46.63 25.70 107.56
CA GLY A 76 -47.68 24.70 107.72
C GLY A 76 -47.30 23.36 107.09
N THR A 77 -48.07 22.30 107.37
CA THR A 77 -47.86 20.96 106.81
C THR A 77 -49.16 20.40 106.24
N ILE A 78 -49.11 19.87 105.01
CA ILE A 78 -50.18 19.08 104.39
C ILE A 78 -49.70 17.63 104.36
N SER A 79 -50.27 16.77 105.21
CA SER A 79 -49.82 15.38 105.40
C SER A 79 -50.56 14.36 104.55
N THR A 80 -51.67 14.73 103.94
CA THR A 80 -52.45 13.89 103.02
C THR A 80 -51.96 14.02 101.58
N THR A 81 -52.08 12.95 100.81
CA THR A 81 -51.78 12.93 99.36
C THR A 81 -53.01 13.43 98.57
N PRO A 82 -52.83 14.30 97.56
CA PRO A 82 -53.89 14.71 96.65
C PRO A 82 -54.59 13.54 95.95
N SER A 83 -55.89 13.71 95.71
CA SER A 83 -56.79 12.72 95.12
C SER A 83 -57.64 13.30 93.98
N SER A 84 -58.04 14.56 94.09
CA SER A 84 -58.84 15.32 93.12
C SER A 84 -58.00 16.45 92.50
N ALA A 85 -58.35 16.86 91.28
CA ALA A 85 -57.59 17.85 90.50
C ALA A 85 -57.56 19.27 91.10
N THR A 86 -58.32 19.52 92.17
CA THR A 86 -58.38 20.79 92.92
C THR A 86 -57.83 20.69 94.34
N ASP A 87 -57.26 19.56 94.74
CA ASP A 87 -56.69 19.37 96.09
C ASP A 87 -55.39 20.18 96.25
N ILE A 88 -55.15 20.70 97.46
CA ILE A 88 -53.92 21.43 97.78
C ILE A 88 -52.75 20.43 97.81
N ALA A 89 -51.85 20.54 96.83
CA ALA A 89 -50.76 19.59 96.66
C ALA A 89 -49.63 19.78 97.69
N ASN A 90 -49.31 18.73 98.44
CA ASN A 90 -48.11 18.69 99.26
C ASN A 90 -46.85 18.60 98.36
N LYS A 91 -45.72 19.17 98.82
CA LYS A 91 -44.51 19.29 97.98
C LYS A 91 -43.98 17.94 97.48
N PHE A 92 -44.04 16.89 98.31
CA PHE A 92 -43.56 15.56 97.96
C PHE A 92 -44.33 14.94 96.78
N TYR A 93 -45.65 15.12 96.75
CA TYR A 93 -46.49 14.72 95.61
C TYR A 93 -46.11 15.50 94.33
N VAL A 94 -45.94 16.82 94.42
CA VAL A 94 -45.55 17.66 93.28
C VAL A 94 -44.17 17.26 92.73
N ASP A 95 -43.18 17.09 93.62
CA ASP A 95 -41.82 16.68 93.27
C ASP A 95 -41.78 15.32 92.56
N ALA A 96 -42.59 14.35 93.01
CA ALA A 96 -42.67 13.02 92.41
C ALA A 96 -43.36 13.01 91.03
N ILE A 97 -44.44 13.78 90.87
CA ILE A 97 -45.21 13.83 89.62
C ILE A 97 -44.50 14.67 88.54
N ALA A 98 -43.79 15.74 88.91
CA ALA A 98 -43.25 16.72 87.96
C ALA A 98 -42.10 16.22 87.05
N GLN A 99 -41.54 15.03 87.30
CA GLN A 99 -40.41 14.48 86.53
C GLN A 99 -40.66 13.08 85.94
N GLY A 100 -41.57 12.29 86.50
CA GLY A 100 -41.69 10.85 86.17
C GLY A 100 -40.46 10.00 86.54
N LEU A 101 -39.46 10.61 87.18
CA LEU A 101 -38.26 10.00 87.72
C LEU A 101 -38.37 9.96 89.24
N GLY A 102 -38.13 8.80 89.86
CA GLY A 102 -38.04 8.64 91.30
C GLY A 102 -36.59 8.69 91.76
N PRO A 103 -36.07 9.82 92.29
CA PRO A 103 -34.65 9.96 92.59
C PRO A 103 -34.26 9.09 93.79
N LYS A 104 -33.16 8.36 93.63
CA LYS A 104 -32.56 7.47 94.63
C LYS A 104 -31.23 8.04 95.09
N ALA A 105 -30.77 7.68 96.27
CA ALA A 105 -29.43 8.08 96.71
C ALA A 105 -28.36 7.52 95.74
N ALA A 106 -27.33 8.33 95.49
CA ALA A 106 -26.28 8.05 94.50
C ALA A 106 -25.57 6.71 94.75
N CYS A 107 -25.18 6.03 93.69
CA CYS A 107 -24.40 4.80 93.76
C CYS A 107 -22.91 5.09 93.66
N ALA A 108 -22.12 4.42 94.49
CA ALA A 108 -20.67 4.51 94.47
C ALA A 108 -20.11 4.08 93.11
N VAL A 109 -20.67 3.03 92.50
CA VAL A 109 -20.35 2.55 91.15
C VAL A 109 -21.53 1.79 90.54
N GLY A 110 -21.54 1.60 89.22
CA GLY A 110 -22.48 0.75 88.51
C GLY A 110 -21.79 -0.42 87.82
N THR A 111 -22.46 -1.57 87.71
CA THR A 111 -21.90 -2.74 87.02
C THR A 111 -21.63 -2.46 85.53
N THR A 112 -20.67 -3.18 84.96
CA THR A 112 -20.45 -3.29 83.50
C THR A 112 -20.71 -4.70 82.97
N ALA A 113 -20.70 -5.72 83.85
CA ALA A 113 -20.96 -7.12 83.54
C ALA A 113 -21.75 -7.80 84.68
N ASN A 114 -22.09 -9.07 84.52
CA ASN A 114 -22.77 -9.88 85.54
C ASN A 114 -21.84 -10.11 86.74
N ILE A 115 -22.33 -9.89 87.97
CA ILE A 115 -21.56 -10.04 89.22
C ILE A 115 -22.22 -11.00 90.20
N THR A 116 -21.46 -11.54 91.15
CA THR A 116 -22.02 -12.22 92.32
C THR A 116 -22.53 -11.17 93.31
N LEU A 117 -23.74 -11.34 93.84
CA LEU A 117 -24.33 -10.44 94.85
C LEU A 117 -23.86 -10.78 96.28
N SER A 118 -22.54 -10.96 96.45
CA SER A 118 -21.89 -11.17 97.74
C SER A 118 -20.41 -10.82 97.69
N GLY A 119 -19.82 -10.46 98.83
CA GLY A 119 -18.41 -10.10 98.95
C GLY A 119 -18.09 -8.70 98.39
N LEU A 120 -17.04 -8.07 98.93
CA LEU A 120 -16.55 -6.80 98.41
C LEU A 120 -15.72 -7.05 97.14
N GLN A 121 -15.92 -6.21 96.11
CA GLN A 121 -15.50 -6.50 94.74
C GLN A 121 -15.03 -5.22 94.02
N THR A 122 -14.09 -5.36 93.08
CA THR A 122 -13.75 -4.28 92.15
C THR A 122 -14.68 -4.31 90.94
N ILE A 123 -15.47 -3.25 90.76
CA ILE A 123 -16.45 -3.09 89.69
C ILE A 123 -16.10 -1.81 88.93
N ASP A 124 -16.00 -1.88 87.60
CA ASP A 124 -15.75 -0.71 86.73
C ASP A 124 -14.53 0.16 87.16
N GLY A 125 -13.50 -0.49 87.74
CA GLY A 125 -12.30 0.15 88.28
C GLY A 125 -12.38 0.63 89.73
N TYR A 126 -13.55 0.56 90.39
CA TYR A 126 -13.75 0.97 91.78
C TYR A 126 -13.95 -0.23 92.71
N THR A 127 -13.19 -0.32 93.80
CA THR A 127 -13.34 -1.36 94.83
C THR A 127 -14.39 -0.98 95.85
N THR A 128 -15.45 -1.77 95.97
CA THR A 128 -16.57 -1.48 96.88
C THR A 128 -16.20 -1.68 98.35
N LEU A 129 -16.71 -0.80 99.20
CA LEU A 129 -16.65 -0.91 100.66
C LEU A 129 -18.01 -1.35 101.22
N ALA A 130 -18.00 -1.92 102.43
CA ALA A 130 -19.24 -2.30 103.11
C ALA A 130 -20.15 -1.08 103.31
N GLY A 131 -21.44 -1.22 103.01
CA GLY A 131 -22.42 -0.12 103.03
C GLY A 131 -22.46 0.72 101.75
N ASN A 132 -21.58 0.51 100.77
CA ASN A 132 -21.66 1.22 99.48
C ASN A 132 -22.91 0.81 98.70
N ARG A 133 -23.62 1.81 98.15
CA ARG A 133 -24.68 1.60 97.17
C ARG A 133 -24.07 1.27 95.81
N VAL A 134 -24.49 0.18 95.19
CA VAL A 134 -24.03 -0.25 93.86
C VAL A 134 -25.21 -0.38 92.92
N LEU A 135 -25.14 0.24 91.74
CA LEU A 135 -26.13 0.05 90.70
C LEU A 135 -25.84 -1.26 89.96
N VAL A 136 -26.58 -2.30 90.31
CA VAL A 136 -26.55 -3.59 89.63
C VAL A 136 -27.49 -3.49 88.43
N LYS A 137 -26.92 -3.40 87.23
CA LYS A 137 -27.68 -3.22 85.96
C LYS A 137 -27.34 -4.23 84.86
N ASN A 138 -26.35 -5.10 85.08
CA ASN A 138 -25.85 -6.07 84.11
C ASN A 138 -25.97 -7.54 84.58
N GLN A 139 -26.94 -7.87 85.44
CA GLN A 139 -27.27 -9.29 85.72
C GLN A 139 -27.85 -9.95 84.47
N SER A 140 -27.47 -11.20 84.20
CA SER A 140 -27.99 -12.00 83.08
C SER A 140 -29.51 -12.20 83.15
N SER A 141 -30.06 -12.25 84.36
CA SER A 141 -31.51 -12.17 84.62
C SER A 141 -31.83 -10.80 85.22
N SER A 142 -32.34 -9.88 84.39
CA SER A 142 -32.55 -8.48 84.75
C SER A 142 -33.57 -8.22 85.87
N GLN A 143 -34.32 -9.24 86.31
CA GLN A 143 -35.13 -9.19 87.53
C GLN A 143 -34.28 -9.04 88.82
N PHE A 144 -32.98 -9.34 88.76
CA PHE A 144 -32.00 -9.16 89.84
C PHE A 144 -31.16 -7.88 89.69
N ASN A 145 -31.47 -7.02 88.70
CA ASN A 145 -30.95 -5.66 88.68
C ASN A 145 -31.63 -4.80 89.77
N GLY A 146 -31.08 -3.64 90.05
CA GLY A 146 -31.53 -2.68 91.07
C GLY A 146 -30.35 -2.03 91.80
N ILE A 147 -30.64 -1.31 92.88
CA ILE A 147 -29.61 -0.76 93.77
C ILE A 147 -29.42 -1.72 94.94
N TYR A 148 -28.17 -2.12 95.17
CA TYR A 148 -27.78 -3.06 96.23
C TYR A 148 -26.81 -2.40 97.21
N ILE A 149 -26.82 -2.88 98.46
CA ILE A 149 -25.86 -2.49 99.50
C ILE A 149 -24.74 -3.52 99.53
N ALA A 150 -23.51 -3.08 99.21
CA ALA A 150 -22.34 -3.93 99.20
C ALA A 150 -21.96 -4.39 100.63
N SER A 151 -21.57 -5.66 100.74
CA SER A 151 -21.21 -6.33 101.99
C SER A 151 -20.11 -7.35 101.76
N ALA A 152 -19.37 -7.70 102.81
CA ALA A 152 -18.47 -8.86 102.80
C ALA A 152 -19.25 -10.21 102.76
N SER A 153 -20.52 -10.19 103.17
CA SER A 153 -21.46 -11.31 103.05
C SER A 153 -22.38 -11.11 101.82
N ALA A 154 -23.56 -11.72 101.80
CA ALA A 154 -24.57 -11.44 100.78
C ALA A 154 -24.97 -9.94 100.76
N TRP A 155 -25.23 -9.42 99.56
CA TRP A 155 -25.70 -8.05 99.33
C TRP A 155 -27.23 -8.03 99.34
N THR A 156 -27.83 -7.09 100.08
CA THR A 156 -29.27 -6.84 100.04
C THR A 156 -29.61 -5.77 99.02
N ARG A 157 -30.87 -5.69 98.58
CA ARG A 157 -31.38 -4.47 97.93
C ARG A 157 -31.28 -3.29 98.92
N ALA A 158 -31.22 -2.08 98.39
CA ALA A 158 -31.34 -0.86 99.18
C ALA A 158 -32.80 -0.61 99.58
N VAL A 159 -33.02 0.00 100.74
CA VAL A 159 -34.36 0.23 101.35
C VAL A 159 -35.22 1.24 100.57
N ASP A 160 -34.61 2.01 99.65
CA ASP A 160 -35.30 2.87 98.68
C ASP A 160 -35.47 2.20 97.29
N MET A 161 -35.26 0.88 97.21
CA MET A 161 -35.32 0.08 95.98
C MET A 161 -35.67 -1.40 96.26
N ASP A 162 -36.44 -1.68 97.31
CA ASP A 162 -36.79 -3.06 97.73
C ASP A 162 -38.28 -3.44 97.60
N VAL A 163 -39.17 -2.48 97.30
CA VAL A 163 -40.58 -2.71 96.93
C VAL A 163 -40.90 -2.22 95.51
N TRP A 164 -41.83 -2.85 94.78
CA TRP A 164 -41.99 -2.56 93.34
C TRP A 164 -42.45 -1.13 93.02
N SER A 165 -43.24 -0.50 93.90
CA SER A 165 -43.68 0.90 93.76
C SER A 165 -42.52 1.91 93.64
N GLU A 166 -41.32 1.51 94.02
CA GLU A 166 -40.11 2.32 93.95
C GLU A 166 -39.28 2.13 92.67
N VAL A 167 -39.61 1.14 91.84
CA VAL A 167 -38.75 0.61 90.77
C VAL A 167 -38.92 1.35 89.43
N SER A 168 -40.16 1.60 89.02
CA SER A 168 -40.48 2.27 87.75
C SER A 168 -40.04 3.73 87.80
N GLY A 169 -39.22 4.17 86.84
CA GLY A 169 -38.65 5.52 86.83
C GLY A 169 -37.57 5.76 87.89
N ALA A 170 -37.14 4.74 88.65
CA ALA A 170 -36.08 4.89 89.65
C ALA A 170 -34.79 5.42 89.00
N TYR A 171 -34.21 6.50 89.54
CA TYR A 171 -33.04 7.16 88.98
C TYR A 171 -31.92 7.28 90.01
N THR A 172 -30.68 6.97 89.62
CA THR A 172 -29.48 7.24 90.42
C THR A 172 -28.32 7.73 89.55
N VAL A 173 -27.37 8.45 90.15
CA VAL A 173 -26.10 8.84 89.53
C VAL A 173 -24.95 7.96 90.02
N LEU A 174 -23.95 7.74 89.18
CA LEU A 174 -22.74 6.99 89.51
C LEU A 174 -21.58 7.94 89.88
N LEU A 175 -20.96 7.72 91.04
CA LEU A 175 -19.92 8.60 91.57
C LEU A 175 -18.50 8.21 91.15
N ASN A 176 -18.21 6.91 90.99
CA ASN A 176 -16.87 6.38 90.68
C ASN A 176 -16.92 5.39 89.52
N GLY A 177 -15.74 4.99 89.05
CA GLY A 177 -15.54 4.06 87.94
C GLY A 177 -15.59 4.71 86.56
N GLY A 178 -15.44 3.91 85.51
CA GLY A 178 -15.50 4.36 84.11
C GLY A 178 -16.81 5.04 83.72
N GLN A 179 -17.91 4.72 84.41
CA GLN A 179 -19.23 5.33 84.22
C GLN A 179 -19.54 6.46 85.23
N SER A 180 -18.54 7.02 85.91
CA SER A 180 -18.74 8.17 86.82
C SER A 180 -19.37 9.39 86.13
N ASN A 181 -20.09 10.21 86.89
CA ASN A 181 -20.85 11.37 86.41
C ASN A 181 -21.93 11.05 85.34
N THR A 182 -22.43 9.81 85.32
CA THR A 182 -23.58 9.41 84.48
C THR A 182 -24.82 9.15 85.34
N GLY A 183 -26.00 9.52 84.80
CA GLY A 183 -27.30 9.26 85.42
C GLY A 183 -28.05 8.15 84.69
N TRP A 184 -28.54 7.19 85.47
CA TRP A 184 -29.23 5.99 84.99
C TRP A 184 -30.65 5.94 85.53
N VAL A 185 -31.60 5.54 84.68
CA VAL A 185 -33.02 5.38 85.02
C VAL A 185 -33.48 3.95 84.74
N CYS A 186 -34.27 3.39 85.65
CA CYS A 186 -34.92 2.11 85.51
C CYS A 186 -36.19 2.26 84.66
N THR A 187 -36.22 1.63 83.48
CA THR A 187 -37.34 1.68 82.52
C THR A 187 -38.27 0.46 82.66
N ALA A 188 -38.35 -0.08 83.87
CA ALA A 188 -39.30 -1.14 84.21
C ALA A 188 -40.76 -0.65 84.11
N THR A 189 -41.71 -1.58 84.00
CA THR A 189 -43.14 -1.27 83.99
C THR A 189 -43.63 -0.74 85.33
N GLN A 190 -44.62 0.16 85.29
CA GLN A 190 -45.21 0.78 86.50
C GLN A 190 -45.73 -0.24 87.53
N THR A 191 -46.12 -1.43 87.07
CA THR A 191 -46.53 -2.58 87.88
C THR A 191 -45.64 -3.80 87.58
N GLY A 192 -45.51 -4.69 88.56
CA GLY A 192 -44.60 -5.83 88.53
C GLY A 192 -44.28 -6.33 89.95
N THR A 193 -43.34 -7.28 90.07
CA THR A 193 -42.93 -7.88 91.34
C THR A 193 -41.41 -8.00 91.43
N ILE A 194 -40.85 -7.64 92.60
CA ILE A 194 -39.42 -7.73 92.90
C ILE A 194 -38.90 -9.15 92.68
N ASN A 195 -37.72 -9.28 92.07
CA ASN A 195 -37.08 -10.55 91.72
C ASN A 195 -37.87 -11.45 90.76
N VAL A 196 -38.95 -10.94 90.13
CA VAL A 196 -39.74 -11.63 89.08
C VAL A 196 -39.79 -10.82 87.80
N THR A 197 -40.21 -9.55 87.88
CA THR A 197 -40.32 -8.66 86.72
C THR A 197 -38.96 -8.02 86.41
N ALA A 198 -38.64 -7.90 85.12
CA ALA A 198 -37.37 -7.33 84.64
C ALA A 198 -37.18 -5.87 85.08
N MET A 199 -35.96 -5.53 85.52
CA MET A 199 -35.53 -4.16 85.82
C MET A 199 -34.44 -3.72 84.81
N PRO A 200 -34.83 -3.30 83.59
CA PRO A 200 -33.89 -2.68 82.66
C PRO A 200 -33.47 -1.30 83.17
N TRP A 201 -32.19 -0.96 82.99
CA TRP A 201 -31.65 0.37 83.31
C TRP A 201 -30.97 0.95 82.08
N VAL A 202 -31.27 2.21 81.77
CA VAL A 202 -30.65 2.96 80.66
C VAL A 202 -29.97 4.21 81.18
N GLN A 203 -28.88 4.61 80.54
CA GLN A 203 -28.29 5.92 80.77
C GLN A 203 -29.18 6.97 80.10
N PHE A 204 -29.54 8.03 80.83
CA PHE A 204 -30.31 9.17 80.28
C PHE A 204 -29.59 10.51 80.47
N SER A 205 -28.49 10.54 81.22
CA SER A 205 -27.61 11.71 81.32
C SER A 205 -26.14 11.33 81.51
N GLY A 206 -25.24 12.22 81.06
CA GLY A 206 -23.79 12.07 81.18
C GLY A 206 -23.06 12.95 80.15
N ALA A 207 -21.79 13.25 80.41
CA ALA A 207 -21.00 14.22 79.62
C ALA A 207 -20.40 13.65 78.30
N ASN A 208 -21.03 12.62 77.71
CA ASN A 208 -20.50 11.94 76.53
C ASN A 208 -21.04 12.57 75.24
N THR A 209 -20.16 13.22 74.48
CA THR A 209 -20.48 13.87 73.20
C THR A 209 -21.00 12.88 72.15
N TYR A 210 -22.03 13.28 71.39
CA TYR A 210 -22.39 12.59 70.15
C TYR A 210 -21.28 12.78 69.10
N TYR A 211 -21.05 11.76 68.27
CA TYR A 211 -20.09 11.81 67.15
C TYR A 211 -20.82 11.75 65.81
N ALA A 212 -20.40 12.58 64.86
CA ALA A 212 -20.84 12.48 63.47
C ALA A 212 -19.96 11.48 62.70
N GLY A 213 -20.59 10.56 61.96
CA GLY A 213 -19.90 9.67 61.02
C GLY A 213 -19.55 10.37 59.70
N THR A 214 -18.77 9.69 58.86
CA THR A 214 -18.36 10.21 57.54
C THR A 214 -19.55 10.71 56.72
N GLY A 215 -19.46 11.94 56.23
CA GLY A 215 -20.51 12.59 55.44
C GLY A 215 -21.58 13.31 56.26
N LEU A 216 -21.53 13.23 57.59
CA LEU A 216 -22.32 14.06 58.50
C LEU A 216 -21.43 15.04 59.28
N THR A 217 -21.98 16.22 59.57
CA THR A 217 -21.38 17.22 60.45
C THR A 217 -22.34 17.47 61.61
N LEU A 218 -21.86 17.35 62.84
CA LEU A 218 -22.60 17.74 64.04
C LEU A 218 -22.12 19.12 64.50
N ALA A 219 -23.02 20.10 64.51
CA ALA A 219 -22.80 21.42 65.09
C ALA A 219 -23.76 21.63 66.26
N SER A 220 -23.22 21.74 67.48
CA SER A 220 -23.99 21.71 68.74
C SER A 220 -24.92 20.50 68.81
N ASN A 221 -26.21 20.68 68.50
CA ASN A 221 -27.25 19.63 68.57
C ASN A 221 -27.81 19.25 67.19
N THR A 222 -27.27 19.80 66.10
CA THR A 222 -27.80 19.63 64.74
C THR A 222 -26.84 18.79 63.89
N PHE A 223 -27.31 17.62 63.43
CA PHE A 223 -26.67 16.89 62.34
C PHE A 223 -27.06 17.50 60.99
N SER A 224 -26.07 17.74 60.14
CA SER A 224 -26.21 18.15 58.73
C SER A 224 -25.37 17.24 57.83
N ILE A 225 -25.63 17.27 56.52
CA ILE A 225 -24.75 16.64 55.53
C ILE A 225 -23.47 17.48 55.43
N THR A 226 -22.30 16.86 55.54
CA THR A 226 -21.01 17.54 55.33
C THR A 226 -20.92 18.03 53.89
N ASN A 227 -20.55 19.30 53.71
CA ASN A 227 -20.36 19.89 52.38
C ASN A 227 -19.31 19.08 51.59
N THR A 228 -19.69 18.60 50.42
CA THR A 228 -18.81 17.83 49.53
C THR A 228 -17.99 18.76 48.63
N GLY A 229 -17.16 18.21 47.76
CA GLY A 229 -16.59 18.93 46.62
C GLY A 229 -17.55 19.04 45.42
N VAL A 230 -18.86 18.83 45.62
CA VAL A 230 -19.90 19.03 44.61
C VAL A 230 -20.45 20.45 44.77
N SER A 231 -20.34 21.26 43.71
CA SER A 231 -21.00 22.57 43.64
C SER A 231 -22.50 22.40 43.41
N ALA A 232 -23.32 23.34 43.93
CA ALA A 232 -24.75 23.37 43.64
C ALA A 232 -25.00 23.74 42.16
N ALA A 233 -25.22 22.73 41.32
CA ALA A 233 -25.40 22.87 39.87
C ALA A 233 -26.18 21.68 39.27
N THR A 234 -26.64 21.83 38.03
CA THR A 234 -27.18 20.72 37.23
C THR A 234 -26.04 20.03 36.48
N TYR A 235 -25.98 18.70 36.57
CA TYR A 235 -24.97 17.88 35.91
C TYR A 235 -25.63 16.93 34.88
N GLY A 236 -25.01 16.82 33.70
CA GLY A 236 -25.55 16.11 32.54
C GLY A 236 -26.45 16.95 31.62
N SER A 237 -26.52 16.57 30.34
CA SER A 237 -27.45 17.11 29.32
C SER A 237 -27.55 16.13 28.13
N ALA A 238 -28.29 16.49 27.07
CA ALA A 238 -28.34 15.70 25.83
C ALA A 238 -26.98 15.57 25.08
N SER A 239 -25.94 16.31 25.49
CA SER A 239 -24.61 16.29 24.88
C SER A 239 -23.47 16.15 25.90
N ILE A 240 -23.80 15.94 27.18
CA ILE A 240 -22.87 15.93 28.31
C ILE A 240 -23.28 14.82 29.28
N VAL A 241 -22.33 14.00 29.72
CA VAL A 241 -22.53 13.04 30.81
C VAL A 241 -21.96 13.57 32.14
N PRO A 242 -22.64 13.31 33.28
CA PRO A 242 -22.07 13.59 34.59
C PRO A 242 -20.95 12.58 34.90
N VAL A 243 -19.77 13.06 35.24
CA VAL A 243 -18.68 12.26 35.80
C VAL A 243 -18.69 12.48 37.30
N ILE A 244 -18.95 11.41 38.06
CA ILE A 244 -19.06 11.45 39.52
C ILE A 244 -17.94 10.64 40.17
N ALA A 245 -17.39 11.15 41.26
CA ALA A 245 -16.53 10.40 42.17
C ALA A 245 -17.29 10.12 43.46
N VAL A 246 -17.20 8.89 43.97
CA VAL A 246 -17.75 8.49 45.28
C VAL A 246 -16.63 8.00 46.19
N ASN A 247 -16.73 8.27 47.49
CA ASN A 247 -15.83 7.67 48.48
C ASN A 247 -16.27 6.24 48.86
N ALA A 248 -15.45 5.56 49.67
CA ALA A 248 -15.72 4.21 50.15
C ALA A 248 -16.96 4.10 51.07
N GLN A 249 -17.61 5.23 51.40
CA GLN A 249 -18.85 5.32 52.18
C GLN A 249 -20.06 5.73 51.31
N GLY A 250 -19.89 5.82 49.99
CA GLY A 250 -20.97 6.12 49.02
C GLY A 250 -21.31 7.61 48.87
N GLN A 251 -20.62 8.52 49.57
CA GLN A 251 -20.82 9.95 49.42
C GLN A 251 -20.17 10.44 48.11
N ILE A 252 -20.91 11.21 47.31
CA ILE A 252 -20.36 11.86 46.10
C ILE A 252 -19.37 12.94 46.53
N THR A 253 -18.08 12.77 46.24
CA THR A 253 -17.02 13.71 46.62
C THR A 253 -16.80 14.80 45.60
N SER A 254 -17.04 14.52 44.31
CA SER A 254 -17.07 15.52 43.24
C SER A 254 -18.01 15.09 42.12
N ALA A 255 -18.54 16.09 41.40
CA ALA A 255 -19.28 15.90 40.16
C ALA A 255 -18.79 16.92 39.13
N SER A 256 -18.62 16.49 37.89
CA SER A 256 -18.23 17.33 36.76
C SER A 256 -19.00 16.93 35.50
N ASN A 257 -18.97 17.81 34.50
CA ASN A 257 -19.63 17.62 33.21
C ASN A 257 -18.56 17.27 32.16
N SER A 258 -18.69 16.10 31.52
CA SER A 258 -17.85 15.70 30.38
C SER A 258 -18.67 15.66 29.10
N THR A 259 -18.13 16.18 28.00
CA THR A 259 -18.81 16.14 26.70
C THR A 259 -18.92 14.71 26.18
N ILE A 260 -20.03 14.39 25.51
CA ILE A 260 -20.21 13.09 24.87
C ILE A 260 -19.31 13.03 23.63
N SER A 261 -18.15 12.42 23.80
CA SER A 261 -17.18 12.12 22.75
C SER A 261 -17.14 10.60 22.54
N ILE A 262 -17.87 10.12 21.53
CA ILE A 262 -17.89 8.70 21.15
C ILE A 262 -16.85 8.48 20.07
N ALA A 263 -15.87 7.60 20.31
CA ALA A 263 -14.91 7.23 19.28
C ALA A 263 -15.63 6.45 18.17
N PRO A 264 -15.30 6.63 16.87
CA PRO A 264 -15.98 5.93 15.77
C PRO A 264 -16.03 4.40 15.91
N SER A 265 -15.03 3.81 16.56
CA SER A 265 -14.96 2.37 16.87
C SER A 265 -15.95 1.88 17.93
N GLN A 266 -16.63 2.77 18.65
CA GLN A 266 -17.62 2.45 19.68
C GLN A 266 -19.07 2.50 19.14
N ILE A 267 -19.26 2.97 17.90
CA ILE A 267 -20.57 3.10 17.25
C ILE A 267 -20.93 1.75 16.62
N ASN A 268 -21.62 0.87 17.35
CA ASN A 268 -22.07 -0.43 16.81
C ASN A 268 -23.39 -0.36 16.01
N ALA A 269 -24.11 0.77 16.07
CA ALA A 269 -25.39 0.96 15.40
C ALA A 269 -25.24 1.62 14.03
N THR A 270 -26.06 1.20 13.07
CA THR A 270 -26.17 1.85 11.74
C THR A 270 -26.69 3.28 11.88
N ILE A 271 -25.85 4.27 11.55
CA ILE A 271 -26.30 5.67 11.44
C ILE A 271 -26.99 5.86 10.09
N PRO A 272 -28.29 6.26 10.04
CA PRO A 272 -28.94 6.63 8.80
C PRO A 272 -28.36 7.94 8.26
N ASN A 273 -28.31 8.13 6.94
CA ASN A 273 -27.66 9.30 6.34
C ASN A 273 -28.25 10.64 6.82
N SER A 274 -29.53 10.69 7.18
CA SER A 274 -30.18 11.87 7.78
C SER A 274 -29.66 12.26 9.17
N GLY A 275 -28.95 11.38 9.86
CA GLY A 275 -28.28 11.64 11.14
C GLY A 275 -26.85 12.18 11.01
N LEU A 276 -26.33 12.33 9.78
CA LEU A 276 -25.00 12.86 9.52
C LEU A 276 -25.06 14.37 9.21
N THR A 277 -24.26 15.18 9.92
CA THR A 277 -24.08 16.60 9.60
C THR A 277 -23.58 16.79 8.17
N ASN A 278 -22.67 15.92 7.73
CA ASN A 278 -22.11 15.88 6.38
C ASN A 278 -22.72 14.69 5.61
N SER A 279 -24.04 14.72 5.42
CA SER A 279 -24.85 13.66 4.77
C SER A 279 -24.71 13.57 3.24
N SER A 280 -23.84 14.37 2.63
CA SER A 280 -23.67 14.42 1.18
C SER A 280 -22.31 14.97 0.76
N ILE A 281 -21.95 14.72 -0.50
CA ILE A 281 -20.87 15.40 -1.22
C ILE A 281 -21.45 16.22 -2.38
N THR A 282 -20.79 17.31 -2.76
CA THR A 282 -21.18 18.10 -3.94
C THR A 282 -20.16 17.89 -5.06
N VAL A 283 -20.62 17.41 -6.21
CA VAL A 283 -19.77 17.16 -7.40
C VAL A 283 -20.37 17.92 -8.58
N ASN A 284 -19.58 18.79 -9.22
CA ASN A 284 -20.03 19.70 -10.29
C ASN A 284 -21.29 20.54 -9.94
N GLY A 285 -21.52 20.81 -8.66
CA GLY A 285 -22.72 21.51 -8.15
C GLY A 285 -23.92 20.60 -7.84
N SER A 286 -23.88 19.32 -8.23
CA SER A 286 -24.90 18.33 -7.85
C SER A 286 -24.59 17.72 -6.48
N THR A 287 -25.56 17.77 -5.56
CA THR A 287 -25.47 17.15 -4.23
C THR A 287 -25.81 15.67 -4.30
N ILE A 288 -24.91 14.80 -3.82
CA ILE A 288 -25.06 13.34 -3.78
C ILE A 288 -25.07 12.88 -2.32
N ALA A 289 -26.14 12.21 -1.89
CA ALA A 289 -26.22 11.62 -0.56
C ALA A 289 -25.14 10.53 -0.35
N LEU A 290 -24.55 10.42 0.84
CA LEU A 290 -23.60 9.34 1.12
C LEU A 290 -24.29 7.97 1.04
N GLY A 291 -23.71 7.05 0.27
CA GLY A 291 -24.32 5.75 -0.05
C GLY A 291 -25.38 5.79 -1.15
N GLY A 292 -25.75 6.98 -1.64
CA GLY A 292 -26.57 7.16 -2.84
C GLY A 292 -25.74 7.15 -4.13
N SER A 293 -26.42 7.20 -5.27
CA SER A 293 -25.80 7.35 -6.59
C SER A 293 -26.52 8.44 -7.40
N ALA A 294 -25.78 9.10 -8.30
CA ALA A 294 -26.28 10.13 -9.20
C ALA A 294 -25.45 10.15 -10.49
N THR A 295 -26.09 10.44 -11.62
CA THR A 295 -25.38 10.70 -12.89
C THR A 295 -24.80 12.11 -12.84
N ILE A 296 -23.47 12.23 -12.88
CA ILE A 296 -22.78 13.52 -12.87
C ILE A 296 -22.34 13.86 -14.29
N THR A 297 -23.03 14.82 -14.91
CA THR A 297 -22.59 15.42 -16.18
C THR A 297 -21.25 16.15 -15.96
N ALA A 298 -20.30 15.96 -16.87
CA ALA A 298 -19.04 16.68 -16.84
C ALA A 298 -19.28 18.16 -17.15
N ASN A 299 -18.95 19.06 -16.23
CA ASN A 299 -18.98 20.50 -16.48
C ASN A 299 -17.79 20.87 -17.39
N THR A 300 -17.99 20.86 -18.71
CA THR A 300 -16.97 21.26 -19.68
C THR A 300 -16.85 22.78 -19.72
N THR A 301 -15.99 23.35 -18.86
CA THR A 301 -15.76 24.80 -18.74
C THR A 301 -15.45 25.49 -20.07
N ASN A 302 -14.88 24.76 -21.02
CA ASN A 302 -14.79 25.13 -22.43
C ASN A 302 -15.46 24.02 -23.26
N ALA A 303 -16.43 24.36 -24.11
CA ALA A 303 -17.03 23.42 -25.05
C ALA A 303 -16.08 23.11 -26.20
N LEU A 304 -16.13 21.89 -26.74
CA LEU A 304 -15.36 21.54 -27.93
C LEU A 304 -16.07 22.07 -29.18
N THR A 305 -15.60 23.22 -29.66
CA THR A 305 -15.97 23.78 -30.97
C THR A 305 -15.23 23.01 -32.06
N ILE A 306 -15.97 22.38 -32.98
CA ILE A 306 -15.40 21.69 -34.13
C ILE A 306 -15.02 22.67 -35.24
N GLY A 307 -13.88 22.42 -35.90
CA GLY A 307 -13.38 23.20 -37.02
C GLY A 307 -13.87 22.70 -38.38
N THR A 308 -13.50 23.43 -39.44
CA THR A 308 -13.78 23.07 -40.83
C THR A 308 -13.17 21.71 -41.22
N GLY A 309 -13.91 20.91 -41.99
CA GLY A 309 -13.52 19.55 -42.39
C GLY A 309 -14.00 18.43 -41.45
N LEU A 310 -14.67 18.78 -40.33
CA LEU A 310 -15.35 17.84 -39.44
C LEU A 310 -16.87 18.11 -39.42
N THR A 311 -17.66 17.06 -39.19
CA THR A 311 -19.12 17.12 -39.02
C THR A 311 -19.54 16.62 -37.65
N GLY A 312 -20.67 17.14 -37.14
CA GLY A 312 -21.21 16.85 -35.82
C GLY A 312 -21.84 18.09 -35.20
N THR A 313 -21.98 18.07 -33.87
CA THR A 313 -22.36 19.24 -33.06
C THR A 313 -21.31 19.50 -31.99
N SER A 314 -21.26 20.73 -31.45
CA SER A 314 -20.33 21.09 -30.38
C SER A 314 -20.54 20.23 -29.14
N TYR A 315 -19.49 19.58 -28.64
CA TYR A 315 -19.59 18.71 -27.45
C TYR A 315 -19.43 19.53 -26.16
N ASN A 316 -20.41 19.40 -25.26
CA ASN A 316 -20.52 20.13 -23.98
C ASN A 316 -20.68 19.20 -22.77
N GLY A 317 -20.27 17.94 -22.88
CA GLY A 317 -20.38 16.94 -21.81
C GLY A 317 -21.77 16.30 -21.62
N SER A 318 -22.85 16.86 -22.19
CA SER A 318 -24.24 16.45 -21.89
C SER A 318 -24.65 15.09 -22.46
N VAL A 319 -24.23 14.76 -23.68
CA VAL A 319 -24.50 13.48 -24.36
C VAL A 319 -23.29 13.04 -25.17
N ALA A 320 -23.16 11.74 -25.44
CA ALA A 320 -22.13 11.24 -26.35
C ALA A 320 -22.40 11.77 -27.77
N THR A 321 -21.42 12.51 -28.33
CA THR A 321 -21.53 13.14 -29.65
C THR A 321 -20.44 12.58 -30.57
N THR A 322 -20.85 11.93 -31.65
CA THR A 322 -19.91 11.48 -32.69
C THR A 322 -19.48 12.68 -33.54
N ILE A 323 -18.19 12.99 -33.51
CA ILE A 323 -17.56 13.88 -34.50
C ILE A 323 -17.01 12.99 -35.63
N ALA A 324 -17.43 13.26 -36.86
CA ALA A 324 -17.00 12.54 -38.05
C ALA A 324 -16.15 13.44 -38.94
N ILE A 325 -15.37 12.82 -39.83
CA ILE A 325 -14.70 13.54 -40.92
C ILE A 325 -15.78 13.91 -41.95
N ASP A 326 -15.77 15.14 -42.45
CA ASP A 326 -16.72 15.58 -43.48
C ASP A 326 -16.43 14.94 -44.85
N SER A 327 -17.45 14.95 -45.71
CA SER A 327 -17.35 14.78 -47.16
C SER A 327 -16.24 15.61 -47.83
N THR A 328 -15.83 16.76 -47.28
CA THR A 328 -14.91 17.73 -47.91
C THR A 328 -13.51 17.84 -47.28
N VAL A 329 -12.89 16.71 -46.90
CA VAL A 329 -11.52 16.67 -46.31
C VAL A 329 -10.47 17.51 -47.06
N VAL A 330 -10.49 17.44 -48.40
CA VAL A 330 -9.46 18.04 -49.28
C VAL A 330 -9.83 19.47 -49.70
N THR A 331 -10.34 20.27 -48.77
CA THR A 331 -10.70 21.70 -49.01
C THR A 331 -9.92 22.69 -48.15
N LEU A 332 -9.22 22.24 -47.11
CA LEU A 332 -8.35 23.07 -46.29
C LEU A 332 -7.19 23.61 -47.14
N SER A 333 -6.94 24.92 -47.06
CA SER A 333 -5.93 25.63 -47.85
C SER A 333 -4.50 25.20 -47.48
N GLY A 334 -3.88 24.41 -48.35
CA GLY A 334 -2.52 23.92 -48.18
C GLY A 334 -2.23 22.71 -49.06
N SER A 335 -1.03 22.13 -48.93
CA SER A 335 -0.73 20.81 -49.49
C SER A 335 -1.27 19.71 -48.56
N GLN A 336 -1.83 18.64 -49.12
CA GLN A 336 -2.34 17.50 -48.36
C GLN A 336 -1.77 16.17 -48.87
N THR A 337 -1.35 15.30 -47.94
CA THR A 337 -0.70 14.01 -48.23
C THR A 337 -1.61 12.84 -47.88
N LEU A 338 -2.14 12.14 -48.90
CA LEU A 338 -3.13 11.08 -48.73
C LEU A 338 -2.47 9.67 -48.65
N THR A 339 -1.74 9.40 -47.57
CA THR A 339 -1.08 8.10 -47.36
C THR A 339 -2.10 6.97 -47.18
N ASN A 340 -1.89 5.85 -47.90
CA ASN A 340 -2.69 4.62 -47.82
C ASN A 340 -4.21 4.84 -48.04
N LYS A 341 -4.58 5.67 -49.02
CA LYS A 341 -5.98 5.91 -49.41
C LYS A 341 -6.30 5.37 -50.80
N THR A 342 -7.38 4.61 -50.90
CA THR A 342 -7.99 4.25 -52.20
C THR A 342 -8.88 5.40 -52.65
N LEU A 343 -8.58 5.99 -53.80
CA LEU A 343 -9.44 6.99 -54.43
C LEU A 343 -10.34 6.31 -55.46
N THR A 344 -11.60 6.09 -55.10
CA THR A 344 -12.59 5.49 -56.01
C THR A 344 -13.22 6.59 -56.88
N ALA A 345 -12.92 6.57 -58.18
CA ALA A 345 -13.40 7.54 -59.18
C ALA A 345 -13.17 9.04 -58.84
N PRO A 346 -11.93 9.47 -58.50
CA PRO A 346 -11.63 10.88 -58.24
C PRO A 346 -11.69 11.72 -59.52
N VAL A 347 -12.24 12.93 -59.43
CA VAL A 347 -12.11 13.95 -60.48
C VAL A 347 -10.89 14.81 -60.16
N ILE A 348 -9.84 14.70 -60.97
CA ILE A 348 -8.60 15.46 -60.82
C ILE A 348 -8.39 16.29 -62.09
N SER A 349 -8.45 17.62 -61.97
CA SER A 349 -8.31 18.54 -63.11
C SER A 349 -6.88 18.66 -63.64
N THR A 350 -5.89 18.59 -62.75
CA THR A 350 -4.46 18.70 -63.06
C THR A 350 -3.62 17.85 -62.12
N ILE A 351 -2.71 17.04 -62.66
CA ILE A 351 -1.68 16.32 -61.88
C ILE A 351 -0.33 17.00 -62.13
N THR A 352 0.21 17.69 -61.12
CA THR A 352 1.56 18.25 -61.16
C THR A 352 2.50 17.32 -60.38
N ASN A 353 3.32 16.54 -61.10
CA ASN A 353 4.32 15.65 -60.50
C ASN A 353 5.71 15.94 -61.07
N THR A 354 6.72 16.02 -60.19
CA THR A 354 8.13 16.23 -60.53
C THR A 354 8.95 14.93 -60.55
N GLY A 355 8.37 13.82 -60.11
CA GLY A 355 8.95 12.48 -60.16
C GLY A 355 8.14 11.49 -61.01
N THR A 356 8.32 10.19 -60.76
CA THR A 356 7.55 9.12 -61.41
C THR A 356 6.09 9.15 -60.96
N LEU A 357 5.15 9.02 -61.90
CA LEU A 357 3.74 8.74 -61.60
C LEU A 357 3.48 7.24 -61.75
N THR A 358 3.22 6.55 -60.66
CA THR A 358 2.89 5.12 -60.65
C THR A 358 1.40 4.92 -60.47
N LEU A 359 0.74 4.38 -61.50
CA LEU A 359 -0.66 3.95 -61.48
C LEU A 359 -0.79 2.50 -60.97
N PRO A 360 -1.98 2.05 -60.52
CA PRO A 360 -2.16 0.72 -59.93
C PRO A 360 -1.80 -0.43 -60.88
N THR A 361 -1.47 -1.59 -60.31
CA THR A 361 -0.79 -2.72 -60.99
C THR A 361 -1.68 -3.60 -61.87
N THR A 362 -2.72 -3.03 -62.47
CA THR A 362 -3.64 -3.68 -63.42
C THR A 362 -3.72 -2.85 -64.69
N SER A 363 -3.90 -3.49 -65.85
CA SER A 363 -3.92 -2.82 -67.16
C SER A 363 -4.80 -1.58 -67.19
N ASP A 364 -4.18 -0.41 -67.34
CA ASP A 364 -4.81 0.91 -67.35
C ASP A 364 -4.44 1.67 -68.64
N THR A 365 -5.31 2.57 -69.09
CA THR A 365 -5.16 3.30 -70.35
C THR A 365 -4.77 4.75 -70.06
N LEU A 366 -3.46 4.99 -69.94
CA LEU A 366 -2.89 6.31 -69.63
C LEU A 366 -3.02 7.34 -70.78
N VAL A 367 -3.38 6.90 -72.00
CA VAL A 367 -3.80 7.79 -73.09
C VAL A 367 -5.32 7.98 -73.06
N GLY A 368 -5.78 9.21 -73.23
CA GLY A 368 -7.19 9.57 -73.06
C GLY A 368 -8.08 8.87 -74.08
N ARG A 369 -9.26 8.41 -73.63
CA ARG A 369 -10.14 7.50 -74.39
C ARG A 369 -10.68 8.03 -75.73
N ALA A 370 -10.39 9.29 -76.09
CA ALA A 370 -10.65 9.88 -77.40
C ALA A 370 -9.79 11.15 -77.68
N THR A 371 -8.55 11.23 -77.18
CA THR A 371 -7.70 12.45 -77.30
C THR A 371 -6.44 12.26 -78.14
N SER A 372 -5.87 13.37 -78.63
CA SER A 372 -4.57 13.39 -79.31
C SER A 372 -3.49 13.80 -78.30
N ASP A 373 -2.84 12.80 -77.70
CA ASP A 373 -1.91 13.00 -76.59
C ASP A 373 -0.47 13.14 -77.10
N THR A 374 0.27 14.13 -76.56
CA THR A 374 1.64 14.46 -77.01
C THR A 374 2.69 13.98 -76.00
N LEU A 375 3.38 12.88 -76.31
CA LEU A 375 4.33 12.21 -75.41
C LEU A 375 5.78 12.73 -75.57
N THR A 376 6.02 14.02 -75.37
CA THR A 376 7.35 14.63 -75.51
C THR A 376 8.36 14.02 -74.52
N ASN A 377 9.58 13.72 -75.01
CA ASN A 377 10.69 13.14 -74.24
C ASN A 377 10.27 11.87 -73.46
N LYS A 378 9.70 10.88 -74.17
CA LYS A 378 9.36 9.55 -73.64
C LYS A 378 9.87 8.46 -74.59
N THR A 379 10.42 7.39 -74.02
CA THR A 379 10.80 6.18 -74.76
C THR A 379 9.63 5.20 -74.73
N ILE A 380 9.01 4.93 -75.88
CA ILE A 380 7.94 3.92 -75.98
C ILE A 380 8.58 2.57 -76.34
N ALA A 381 8.53 1.60 -75.43
CA ALA A 381 9.06 0.27 -75.66
C ALA A 381 8.10 -0.56 -76.55
N ALA A 382 8.28 -0.48 -77.87
CA ALA A 382 7.41 -1.12 -78.86
C ALA A 382 7.26 -2.66 -78.66
N GLY A 383 8.29 -3.34 -78.14
CA GLY A 383 8.22 -4.76 -77.78
C GLY A 383 7.21 -5.13 -76.68
N SER A 384 6.57 -4.13 -76.05
CA SER A 384 5.49 -4.29 -75.07
C SER A 384 4.26 -3.42 -75.38
N ASN A 385 4.18 -2.82 -76.58
CA ASN A 385 3.14 -1.86 -76.95
C ASN A 385 2.68 -2.07 -78.41
N THR A 386 1.40 -2.34 -78.61
CA THR A 386 0.80 -2.45 -79.95
C THR A 386 0.56 -1.05 -80.54
N ILE A 387 1.48 -0.58 -81.38
CA ILE A 387 1.35 0.70 -82.10
C ILE A 387 0.85 0.43 -83.52
N THR A 388 -0.35 0.91 -83.85
CA THR A 388 -1.01 0.72 -85.15
C THR A 388 -1.33 2.06 -85.82
N GLY A 389 -1.66 2.05 -87.11
CA GLY A 389 -2.09 3.25 -87.84
C GLY A 389 -0.96 4.23 -88.24
N LEU A 390 0.31 3.88 -88.02
CA LEU A 390 1.45 4.69 -88.45
C LEU A 390 1.50 4.81 -89.98
N THR A 391 1.50 6.04 -90.49
CA THR A 391 1.81 6.39 -91.88
C THR A 391 3.23 6.95 -91.99
N ASN A 392 3.78 7.06 -93.20
CA ASN A 392 5.06 7.74 -93.43
C ASN A 392 5.09 9.19 -92.90
N SER A 393 3.93 9.87 -92.81
CA SER A 393 3.83 11.23 -92.25
C SER A 393 4.03 11.26 -90.72
N ASN A 394 3.78 10.13 -90.03
CA ASN A 394 4.01 10.01 -88.59
C ASN A 394 5.48 9.69 -88.26
N LEU A 395 6.26 9.22 -89.23
CA LEU A 395 7.68 8.95 -89.11
C LEU A 395 8.49 10.17 -89.58
N SER A 396 8.63 11.17 -88.70
CA SER A 396 9.47 12.34 -88.99
C SER A 396 10.94 11.93 -89.21
N GLY A 397 11.69 12.73 -89.99
CA GLY A 397 12.97 12.33 -90.59
C GLY A 397 14.14 11.98 -89.65
N THR A 398 13.95 11.99 -88.34
CA THR A 398 14.92 11.53 -87.32
C THR A 398 14.52 10.17 -86.71
N ALA A 399 13.43 9.55 -87.15
CA ALA A 399 12.99 8.24 -86.70
C ALA A 399 13.98 7.15 -87.15
N GLY A 400 14.80 6.66 -86.20
CA GLY A 400 15.85 5.66 -86.43
C GLY A 400 15.35 4.23 -86.68
N ILE A 401 14.46 4.05 -87.65
CA ILE A 401 13.99 2.74 -88.10
C ILE A 401 15.14 2.05 -88.85
N THR A 402 15.79 1.08 -88.21
CA THR A 402 16.86 0.32 -88.87
C THR A 402 16.29 -0.62 -89.91
N ASN A 403 17.07 -1.01 -90.92
CA ASN A 403 16.62 -1.94 -91.95
C ASN A 403 16.16 -3.30 -91.37
N ALA A 404 16.72 -3.73 -90.23
CA ALA A 404 16.30 -4.95 -89.54
C ALA A 404 14.88 -4.87 -88.93
N ASN A 405 14.29 -3.68 -88.85
CA ASN A 405 12.92 -3.46 -88.38
C ASN A 405 11.89 -3.35 -89.52
N LEU A 406 12.31 -3.44 -90.79
CA LEU A 406 11.42 -3.40 -91.95
C LEU A 406 10.98 -4.82 -92.34
N ALA A 407 9.67 -5.04 -92.51
CA ALA A 407 9.13 -6.34 -92.94
C ALA A 407 9.60 -6.74 -94.36
N ASN A 408 9.89 -5.75 -95.22
CA ASN A 408 10.47 -5.91 -96.55
C ASN A 408 11.83 -5.20 -96.61
N SER A 409 12.79 -5.70 -95.85
CA SER A 409 14.12 -5.10 -95.63
C SER A 409 15.10 -5.20 -96.82
N SER A 410 14.67 -5.72 -97.98
CA SER A 410 15.53 -5.85 -99.16
C SER A 410 14.76 -5.89 -100.48
N ILE A 411 15.47 -5.62 -101.58
CA ILE A 411 15.03 -5.86 -102.96
C ILE A 411 15.94 -6.92 -103.57
N THR A 412 15.38 -7.89 -104.28
CA THR A 412 16.15 -8.91 -105.01
C THR A 412 16.27 -8.53 -106.49
N VAL A 413 17.50 -8.44 -107.00
CA VAL A 413 17.79 -8.21 -108.43
C VAL A 413 18.78 -9.27 -108.91
N ASN A 414 18.47 -9.93 -110.03
CA ASN A 414 19.28 -11.04 -110.57
C ASN A 414 19.66 -12.09 -109.50
N SER A 415 18.68 -12.50 -108.69
CA SER A 415 18.82 -13.39 -107.51
C SER A 415 19.70 -12.88 -106.35
N THR A 416 20.32 -11.70 -106.44
CA THR A 416 21.03 -11.05 -105.33
C THR A 416 20.06 -10.18 -104.53
N SER A 417 19.92 -10.46 -103.23
CA SER A 417 19.19 -9.60 -102.29
C SER A 417 20.07 -8.43 -101.83
N ILE A 418 19.55 -7.21 -101.92
CA ILE A 418 20.20 -5.97 -101.50
C ILE A 418 19.33 -5.28 -100.46
N SER A 419 19.88 -5.07 -99.27
CA SER A 419 19.24 -4.36 -98.16
C SER A 419 18.79 -2.95 -98.55
N LEU A 420 17.59 -2.54 -98.13
CA LEU A 420 17.12 -1.17 -98.38
C LEU A 420 18.05 -0.15 -97.70
N GLY A 421 18.42 0.91 -98.43
CA GLY A 421 19.39 1.90 -97.99
C GLY A 421 20.87 1.48 -98.11
N SER A 422 21.16 0.22 -98.46
CA SER A 422 22.52 -0.23 -98.78
C SER A 422 22.83 -0.04 -100.26
N SER A 423 24.12 0.19 -100.58
CA SER A 423 24.62 -0.06 -101.93
C SER A 423 24.93 -1.55 -102.12
N GLY A 424 24.83 -2.03 -103.36
CA GLY A 424 25.18 -3.38 -103.76
C GLY A 424 25.48 -3.43 -105.25
N THR A 425 26.59 -4.07 -105.63
CA THR A 425 27.04 -4.14 -107.03
C THR A 425 26.28 -5.24 -107.78
N ILE A 426 25.48 -4.86 -108.76
CA ILE A 426 24.79 -5.80 -109.67
C ILE A 426 25.59 -5.87 -110.97
N THR A 427 26.23 -7.01 -111.24
CA THR A 427 26.85 -7.26 -112.54
C THR A 427 25.77 -7.44 -113.59
N ALA A 428 25.69 -6.51 -114.54
CA ALA A 428 24.85 -6.67 -115.72
C ALA A 428 25.35 -7.88 -116.53
N ASN A 429 24.42 -8.74 -116.97
CA ASN A 429 24.78 -9.84 -117.85
C ASN A 429 24.93 -9.33 -119.30
N THR A 430 26.05 -9.69 -119.93
CA THR A 430 26.46 -9.45 -121.34
C THR A 430 27.13 -8.10 -121.70
N THR A 431 27.77 -8.13 -122.88
CA THR A 431 28.35 -7.04 -123.68
C THR A 431 29.55 -6.25 -123.14
N ASN A 432 30.76 -6.84 -123.22
CA ASN A 432 31.91 -6.20 -123.89
C ASN A 432 33.04 -7.20 -124.24
N VAL A 433 34.05 -6.71 -124.96
CA VAL A 433 34.62 -7.43 -126.11
C VAL A 433 35.93 -8.20 -125.85
N LEU A 434 36.06 -9.40 -126.44
CA LEU A 434 37.29 -10.20 -126.45
C LEU A 434 38.32 -9.65 -127.46
N THR A 435 39.52 -9.32 -126.98
CA THR A 435 40.68 -8.89 -127.79
C THR A 435 41.70 -10.02 -127.91
N ILE A 436 42.28 -10.19 -129.11
CA ILE A 436 43.22 -11.27 -129.43
C ILE A 436 44.66 -10.75 -129.47
N GLY A 437 45.57 -11.41 -128.75
CA GLY A 437 46.98 -11.02 -128.63
C GLY A 437 47.91 -11.73 -129.62
N THR A 438 49.19 -11.31 -129.62
CA THR A 438 50.25 -11.91 -130.45
C THR A 438 50.43 -13.40 -130.18
N GLY A 439 50.46 -14.21 -131.25
CA GLY A 439 50.51 -15.68 -131.16
C GLY A 439 49.14 -16.35 -131.29
N LEU A 440 48.05 -15.58 -131.43
CA LEU A 440 46.71 -16.08 -131.70
C LEU A 440 46.13 -15.42 -132.97
N SER A 441 45.17 -16.06 -133.64
CA SER A 441 44.44 -15.51 -134.80
C SER A 441 42.92 -15.69 -134.68
N GLY A 442 42.16 -14.68 -135.11
CA GLY A 442 40.69 -14.60 -135.04
C GLY A 442 40.19 -13.16 -135.15
N THR A 443 38.92 -12.91 -134.77
CA THR A 443 38.28 -11.58 -134.69
C THR A 443 37.76 -11.28 -133.27
N SER A 444 37.26 -10.08 -133.01
CA SER A 444 36.83 -9.67 -131.67
C SER A 444 35.33 -9.97 -131.40
N PHE A 445 35.04 -10.63 -130.27
CA PHE A 445 33.68 -11.10 -129.93
C PHE A 445 32.93 -10.10 -129.05
N ASN A 446 31.80 -9.57 -129.53
CA ASN A 446 30.97 -8.58 -128.82
C ASN A 446 29.60 -9.10 -128.32
N GLY A 447 29.32 -10.41 -128.44
CA GLY A 447 28.09 -11.03 -127.92
C GLY A 447 27.03 -11.43 -128.95
N SER A 448 27.18 -11.11 -130.24
CA SER A 448 26.15 -11.38 -131.25
C SER A 448 26.31 -12.70 -132.04
N THR A 449 27.54 -13.14 -132.32
CA THR A 449 27.84 -14.38 -133.07
C THR A 449 29.10 -15.07 -132.55
N ALA A 450 29.20 -16.40 -132.70
CA ALA A 450 30.35 -17.16 -132.23
C ALA A 450 31.64 -16.88 -133.03
N VAL A 451 32.79 -16.93 -132.36
CA VAL A 451 34.12 -16.68 -132.94
C VAL A 451 35.07 -17.82 -132.56
N THR A 452 35.86 -18.30 -133.53
CA THR A 452 36.93 -19.28 -133.32
C THR A 452 38.29 -18.58 -133.26
N ILE A 453 39.17 -19.04 -132.36
CA ILE A 453 40.52 -18.49 -132.17
C ILE A 453 41.53 -19.64 -132.19
N ALA A 454 42.63 -19.50 -132.94
CA ALA A 454 43.68 -20.52 -133.07
C ALA A 454 45.04 -20.00 -132.58
N ASN A 455 45.90 -20.88 -132.05
CA ASN A 455 47.21 -20.55 -131.47
C ASN A 455 48.38 -20.97 -132.38
N THR A 456 49.42 -20.14 -132.44
CA THR A 456 50.68 -20.35 -133.17
C THR A 456 51.93 -20.29 -132.30
N GLY A 457 51.79 -20.10 -130.98
CA GLY A 457 52.86 -20.10 -129.99
C GLY A 457 53.12 -21.47 -129.33
N VAL A 458 54.17 -21.55 -128.51
CA VAL A 458 54.54 -22.76 -127.75
C VAL A 458 53.51 -23.07 -126.67
N LEU A 459 52.81 -24.19 -126.79
CA LEU A 459 51.73 -24.58 -125.87
C LEU A 459 52.19 -25.31 -124.61
N SER A 460 53.33 -26.00 -124.65
CA SER A 460 53.90 -26.68 -123.48
C SER A 460 55.40 -26.87 -123.60
N PHE A 461 56.07 -26.88 -122.44
CA PHE A 461 57.41 -27.42 -122.26
C PHE A 461 57.37 -28.36 -121.06
N SER A 462 58.21 -29.39 -121.05
CA SER A 462 58.33 -30.31 -119.93
C SER A 462 59.72 -30.95 -119.93
N ALA A 463 60.29 -31.14 -118.74
CA ALA A 463 61.43 -32.04 -118.54
C ALA A 463 60.97 -33.51 -118.32
N GLY A 464 59.65 -33.73 -118.31
CA GLY A 464 59.01 -35.03 -118.07
C GLY A 464 59.45 -35.67 -116.76
N THR A 465 59.40 -37.00 -116.76
CA THR A 465 60.16 -37.87 -115.84
C THR A 465 61.38 -38.48 -116.55
N THR A 466 61.75 -37.97 -117.74
CA THR A 466 62.69 -38.63 -118.67
C THR A 466 63.63 -37.71 -119.47
N GLY A 467 63.47 -36.37 -119.48
CA GLY A 467 64.44 -35.46 -120.10
C GLY A 467 63.87 -34.27 -120.88
N PHE A 468 64.79 -33.44 -121.43
CA PHE A 468 64.47 -32.21 -122.14
C PHE A 468 64.16 -32.44 -123.64
N THR A 469 62.88 -32.40 -124.03
CA THR A 469 62.47 -32.36 -125.45
C THR A 469 61.12 -31.63 -125.65
N PRO A 470 61.05 -30.61 -126.52
CA PRO A 470 59.78 -30.14 -127.08
C PRO A 470 59.16 -31.20 -127.99
N SER A 471 57.83 -31.37 -127.96
CA SER A 471 57.13 -32.45 -128.68
C SER A 471 56.57 -32.06 -130.06
N THR A 472 56.65 -30.79 -130.45
CA THR A 472 56.21 -30.27 -131.77
C THR A 472 57.16 -29.19 -132.27
N ALA A 473 57.06 -28.83 -133.55
CA ALA A 473 57.88 -27.79 -134.16
C ALA A 473 57.50 -26.39 -133.64
N THR A 474 58.48 -25.62 -133.19
CA THR A 474 58.32 -24.31 -132.56
C THR A 474 59.42 -23.34 -132.99
N THR A 475 59.13 -22.05 -133.02
CA THR A 475 60.09 -21.01 -133.45
C THR A 475 60.47 -20.08 -132.29
N GLY A 476 61.76 -20.04 -131.94
CA GLY A 476 62.29 -19.23 -130.85
C GLY A 476 63.41 -19.95 -130.10
N ALA A 477 64.23 -19.21 -129.35
CA ALA A 477 65.27 -19.78 -128.51
C ALA A 477 64.74 -20.03 -127.08
N ILE A 478 65.11 -21.17 -126.48
CA ILE A 478 64.87 -21.46 -125.07
C ILE A 478 66.23 -21.45 -124.36
N THR A 479 66.42 -20.51 -123.42
CA THR A 479 67.62 -20.41 -122.59
C THR A 479 67.26 -20.74 -121.15
N LEU A 480 67.95 -21.72 -120.57
CA LEU A 480 67.71 -22.25 -119.22
C LEU A 480 68.95 -22.02 -118.35
N GLY A 481 68.74 -21.83 -117.05
CA GLY A 481 69.83 -21.66 -116.07
C GLY A 481 69.37 -21.92 -114.64
N GLY A 482 70.31 -22.23 -113.75
CA GLY A 482 70.06 -22.61 -112.35
C GLY A 482 70.26 -24.10 -112.07
N THR A 483 70.09 -24.49 -110.81
CA THR A 483 70.14 -25.90 -110.35
C THR A 483 68.79 -26.59 -110.53
N LEU A 484 68.81 -27.87 -110.92
CA LEU A 484 67.60 -28.70 -110.93
C LEU A 484 67.15 -29.01 -109.50
N GLY A 485 65.85 -28.87 -109.24
CA GLY A 485 65.25 -29.12 -107.93
C GLY A 485 65.19 -30.61 -107.56
N LEU A 486 65.19 -30.89 -106.25
CA LEU A 486 65.19 -32.26 -105.69
C LEU A 486 64.04 -33.14 -106.19
N SER A 487 62.84 -32.58 -106.34
CA SER A 487 61.65 -33.29 -106.85
C SER A 487 61.80 -33.81 -108.29
N ASN A 488 62.74 -33.24 -109.05
CA ASN A 488 62.96 -33.55 -110.46
C ASN A 488 64.28 -34.34 -110.66
N GLY A 489 64.81 -34.95 -109.58
CA GLY A 489 66.06 -35.72 -109.61
C GLY A 489 67.35 -34.88 -109.51
N GLY A 490 67.24 -33.57 -109.29
CA GLY A 490 68.39 -32.71 -109.04
C GLY A 490 68.85 -32.70 -107.58
N THR A 491 69.90 -31.94 -107.27
CA THR A 491 70.46 -31.80 -105.91
C THR A 491 69.96 -30.57 -105.15
N ASN A 492 69.35 -29.61 -105.86
CA ASN A 492 69.03 -28.25 -105.42
C ASN A 492 70.22 -27.42 -104.85
N ALA A 493 71.45 -27.89 -105.05
CA ALA A 493 72.70 -27.22 -104.70
C ALA A 493 73.88 -27.77 -105.54
N SER A 494 74.92 -26.96 -105.76
CA SER A 494 76.16 -27.41 -106.41
C SER A 494 77.04 -28.16 -105.41
N LEU A 495 77.32 -29.44 -105.67
CA LEU A 495 78.04 -30.33 -104.74
C LEU A 495 79.37 -30.83 -105.30
N THR A 496 80.28 -31.20 -104.39
CA THR A 496 81.57 -31.83 -104.69
C THR A 496 81.78 -33.01 -103.72
N ALA A 497 82.11 -34.19 -104.24
CA ALA A 497 82.17 -35.43 -103.46
C ALA A 497 83.45 -35.56 -102.63
N VAL A 498 83.34 -36.22 -101.47
CA VAL A 498 84.46 -36.51 -100.55
C VAL A 498 84.36 -37.97 -100.09
N ALA A 499 85.48 -38.69 -100.04
CA ALA A 499 85.50 -40.09 -99.62
C ALA A 499 85.27 -40.22 -98.09
N GLY A 500 84.42 -41.16 -97.68
CA GLY A 500 84.05 -41.34 -96.26
C GLY A 500 83.05 -40.32 -95.71
N ALA A 501 82.65 -39.32 -96.51
CA ALA A 501 81.51 -38.45 -96.21
C ALA A 501 80.18 -39.17 -96.42
N VAL A 502 79.17 -38.85 -95.60
CA VAL A 502 77.81 -39.38 -95.73
C VAL A 502 76.90 -38.28 -96.30
N PRO A 503 76.06 -38.56 -97.32
CA PRO A 503 75.05 -37.62 -97.78
C PRO A 503 73.99 -37.38 -96.69
N TYR A 504 73.63 -36.13 -96.46
CA TYR A 504 72.53 -35.73 -95.58
C TYR A 504 71.69 -34.63 -96.23
N SER A 505 70.44 -34.47 -95.77
CA SER A 505 69.55 -33.41 -96.23
C SER A 505 69.66 -32.19 -95.31
N THR A 506 69.73 -30.99 -95.88
CA THR A 506 69.56 -29.71 -95.16
C THR A 506 68.09 -29.28 -95.10
N ALA A 507 67.16 -30.21 -95.34
CA ALA A 507 65.75 -30.01 -95.71
C ALA A 507 65.50 -29.23 -97.02
N SER A 508 66.39 -28.32 -97.40
CA SER A 508 66.31 -27.50 -98.63
C SER A 508 67.18 -28.00 -99.79
N ALA A 509 68.27 -28.72 -99.50
CA ALA A 509 69.21 -29.28 -100.48
C ALA A 509 69.83 -30.59 -99.94
N LEU A 510 70.54 -31.31 -100.81
CA LEU A 510 71.48 -32.35 -100.37
C LEU A 510 72.83 -31.72 -100.00
N ALA A 511 73.51 -32.30 -99.01
CA ALA A 511 74.84 -31.93 -98.53
C ALA A 511 75.63 -33.18 -98.11
N LEU A 512 76.90 -33.02 -97.71
CA LEU A 512 77.82 -34.10 -97.35
C LEU A 512 78.49 -33.80 -95.99
N THR A 513 78.59 -34.79 -95.11
CA THR A 513 79.29 -34.64 -93.81
C THR A 513 80.82 -34.63 -93.97
N ALA A 514 81.54 -34.30 -92.90
CA ALA A 514 82.93 -34.73 -92.76
C ALA A 514 83.02 -36.25 -92.49
N ALA A 515 84.16 -36.86 -92.82
CA ALA A 515 84.48 -38.23 -92.45
C ALA A 515 84.78 -38.37 -90.95
N GLY A 516 84.32 -39.46 -90.33
CA GLY A 516 84.51 -39.76 -88.91
C GLY A 516 85.73 -40.62 -88.59
N THR A 517 86.07 -40.73 -87.31
CA THR A 517 87.20 -41.54 -86.81
C THR A 517 86.72 -42.85 -86.17
N THR A 518 87.51 -43.91 -86.29
CA THR A 518 87.20 -45.25 -85.76
C THR A 518 86.83 -45.23 -84.28
N GLY A 519 85.70 -45.85 -83.94
CA GLY A 519 85.20 -45.96 -82.56
C GLY A 519 84.22 -44.86 -82.13
N GLN A 520 84.07 -43.78 -82.90
CA GLN A 520 83.04 -42.77 -82.66
C GLN A 520 81.68 -43.21 -83.22
N VAL A 521 80.60 -42.73 -82.60
CA VAL A 521 79.23 -42.87 -83.14
C VAL A 521 78.73 -41.56 -83.71
N LEU A 522 77.97 -41.61 -84.82
CA LEU A 522 77.35 -40.43 -85.42
C LEU A 522 76.10 -40.03 -84.64
N THR A 523 76.21 -38.99 -83.83
CA THR A 523 75.09 -38.38 -83.10
C THR A 523 74.34 -37.40 -83.99
N SER A 524 73.01 -37.55 -84.02
CA SER A 524 72.12 -36.63 -84.71
C SER A 524 71.96 -35.35 -83.91
N GLN A 525 72.23 -34.21 -84.53
CA GLN A 525 71.99 -32.88 -83.97
C GLN A 525 70.57 -32.37 -84.25
N GLY A 526 69.65 -33.27 -84.63
CA GLY A 526 68.24 -32.95 -84.92
C GLY A 526 68.05 -32.14 -86.20
N THR A 527 68.24 -30.82 -86.10
CA THR A 527 68.05 -29.84 -87.19
C THR A 527 69.36 -29.35 -87.82
N SER A 528 70.51 -29.72 -87.25
CA SER A 528 71.85 -29.35 -87.73
C SER A 528 72.62 -30.57 -88.27
N ALA A 529 73.75 -30.32 -88.93
CA ALA A 529 74.62 -31.37 -89.45
C ALA A 529 75.01 -32.41 -88.37
N PRO A 530 74.90 -33.73 -88.62
CA PRO A 530 75.31 -34.76 -87.68
C PRO A 530 76.82 -34.73 -87.35
N ILE A 531 77.19 -35.13 -86.13
CA ILE A 531 78.57 -35.08 -85.60
C ILE A 531 78.99 -36.42 -84.95
N TRP A 532 80.27 -36.58 -84.57
CA TRP A 532 80.84 -37.83 -84.05
C TRP A 532 81.29 -37.70 -82.57
N SER A 533 80.89 -38.61 -81.65
CA SER A 533 80.99 -38.40 -80.17
C SER A 533 81.22 -39.65 -79.26
N ASN A 534 81.50 -39.41 -77.95
CA ASN A 534 81.84 -40.36 -76.83
C ASN A 534 81.00 -40.08 -75.51
N ASN A 535 81.06 -40.85 -74.39
CA ASN A 535 79.96 -40.94 -73.34
C ASN A 535 80.32 -41.09 -71.80
N SER A 536 79.56 -40.50 -70.81
CA SER A 536 79.53 -40.68 -69.28
C SER A 536 78.42 -39.84 -68.48
N ALA A 537 78.18 -39.94 -67.12
CA ALA A 537 76.92 -39.48 -66.37
C ALA A 537 76.94 -38.93 -64.87
N THR A 538 75.82 -38.36 -64.26
CA THR A 538 75.65 -37.81 -62.83
C THR A 538 74.17 -37.49 -62.24
N ILE A 539 73.94 -37.00 -60.96
CA ILE A 539 72.65 -37.05 -60.10
C ILE A 539 72.41 -35.89 -58.98
N THR A 540 71.19 -35.58 -58.35
CA THR A 540 70.78 -34.96 -56.97
C THR A 540 69.32 -34.18 -56.77
N VAL A 541 68.67 -33.81 -55.58
CA VAL A 541 67.17 -33.36 -55.32
C VAL A 541 66.71 -32.33 -54.11
N THR A 542 65.40 -31.92 -53.86
CA THR A 542 64.82 -30.79 -52.93
C THR A 542 63.47 -30.96 -52.01
N ASP A 543 62.65 -29.91 -51.59
CA ASP A 543 61.63 -29.76 -50.42
C ASP A 543 60.14 -29.17 -50.65
N ASP A 544 59.11 -29.34 -49.73
CA ASP A 544 57.61 -29.00 -49.85
C ASP A 544 56.86 -28.52 -48.54
N THR A 545 55.66 -27.88 -48.66
CA THR A 545 54.73 -27.51 -47.55
C THR A 545 53.23 -27.87 -47.74
N SER A 546 52.83 -28.45 -48.87
CA SER A 546 51.41 -28.58 -49.27
C SER A 546 50.77 -29.95 -48.97
N SER A 547 51.59 -30.99 -48.72
CA SER A 547 51.14 -32.35 -48.49
C SER A 547 50.53 -32.59 -47.09
N ALA A 548 49.26 -33.02 -47.03
CA ALA A 548 48.58 -33.48 -45.80
C ALA A 548 48.69 -35.01 -45.59
N THR A 549 49.48 -35.70 -46.40
CA THR A 549 49.67 -37.15 -46.32
C THR A 549 50.76 -37.56 -45.34
N VAL A 550 50.66 -38.78 -44.80
CA VAL A 550 51.68 -39.37 -43.91
C VAL A 550 52.86 -39.85 -44.74
N GLU A 551 54.00 -39.19 -44.58
CA GLU A 551 55.24 -39.44 -45.30
C GLU A 551 56.24 -40.18 -44.42
N TYR A 552 56.99 -41.10 -45.03
CA TYR A 552 58.06 -41.84 -44.38
C TYR A 552 59.39 -41.31 -44.92
N PRO A 553 60.11 -40.45 -44.17
CA PRO A 553 61.27 -39.74 -44.68
C PRO A 553 62.38 -40.73 -45.08
N THR A 554 62.89 -40.57 -46.30
CA THR A 554 63.89 -41.45 -46.89
C THR A 554 65.18 -40.69 -47.17
N LEU A 555 66.27 -41.13 -46.55
CA LEU A 555 67.44 -40.27 -46.30
C LEU A 555 68.46 -40.30 -47.46
N ALA A 556 68.44 -39.25 -48.27
CA ALA A 556 69.51 -38.83 -49.19
C ALA A 556 69.72 -37.30 -49.08
N ARG A 557 70.86 -36.77 -49.52
CA ARG A 557 71.25 -35.37 -49.24
C ARG A 557 71.73 -34.59 -50.46
N ILE A 558 71.51 -33.27 -50.41
CA ILE A 558 72.04 -32.20 -51.28
C ILE A 558 71.24 -31.99 -52.58
N THR A 559 71.52 -30.93 -53.35
CA THR A 559 70.43 -30.14 -54.01
C THR A 559 70.15 -30.29 -55.53
N THR A 560 71.11 -30.62 -56.41
CA THR A 560 70.93 -30.40 -57.88
C THR A 560 71.36 -31.54 -58.82
N GLY A 561 70.42 -32.16 -59.53
CA GLY A 561 70.62 -33.14 -60.62
C GLY A 561 69.35 -33.99 -60.89
N SER A 562 69.47 -35.17 -61.49
CA SER A 562 68.40 -36.20 -61.51
C SER A 562 68.57 -37.18 -60.35
N LEU A 563 67.57 -37.98 -59.93
CA LEU A 563 67.78 -39.00 -58.88
C LEU A 563 67.19 -40.35 -59.27
N ASN A 564 67.96 -41.44 -59.09
CA ASN A 564 67.75 -42.69 -59.83
C ASN A 564 67.26 -43.89 -58.97
N THR A 565 66.63 -43.66 -57.81
CA THR A 565 66.09 -44.71 -56.88
C THR A 565 67.19 -45.61 -56.25
N VAL A 566 67.00 -46.38 -55.16
CA VAL A 566 65.85 -46.74 -54.30
C VAL A 566 66.20 -46.47 -52.82
N TYR A 567 65.18 -46.34 -51.95
CA TYR A 567 65.33 -46.05 -50.52
C TYR A 567 64.90 -47.20 -49.59
N THR A 568 65.36 -47.17 -48.33
CA THR A 568 64.76 -47.93 -47.22
C THR A 568 63.71 -47.08 -46.49
N SER A 569 62.43 -47.42 -46.62
CA SER A 569 61.36 -46.82 -45.82
C SER A 569 61.16 -47.56 -44.49
N SER A 570 60.73 -46.84 -43.45
CA SER A 570 60.39 -47.41 -42.14
C SER A 570 59.09 -46.81 -41.65
N THR A 571 58.08 -47.65 -41.41
CA THR A 571 56.75 -47.20 -40.96
C THR A 571 56.70 -46.78 -39.48
N LYS A 572 57.83 -46.85 -38.77
CA LYS A 572 57.94 -46.54 -37.33
C LYS A 572 58.31 -45.08 -37.03
N LEU A 573 58.64 -44.30 -38.06
CA LEU A 573 58.90 -42.86 -37.99
C LEU A 573 58.23 -42.20 -39.19
N SER A 574 57.27 -41.31 -38.96
CA SER A 574 56.56 -40.60 -40.02
C SER A 574 56.44 -39.11 -39.73
N TYR A 575 56.26 -38.35 -40.81
CA TYR A 575 56.12 -36.90 -40.82
C TYR A 575 54.93 -36.51 -41.69
N VAL A 576 54.26 -35.39 -41.37
CA VAL A 576 53.18 -34.83 -42.19
C VAL A 576 53.55 -33.39 -42.54
N SER A 577 53.93 -33.16 -43.79
CA SER A 577 54.70 -32.00 -44.21
C SER A 577 53.94 -30.66 -44.11
N SER A 578 52.62 -30.66 -44.30
CA SER A 578 51.77 -29.47 -44.10
C SER A 578 51.35 -29.19 -42.65
N THR A 579 51.53 -30.13 -41.70
CA THR A 579 51.17 -29.92 -40.28
C THR A 579 52.38 -29.89 -39.34
N GLY A 580 53.57 -30.20 -39.84
CA GLY A 580 54.80 -30.32 -39.05
C GLY A 580 54.78 -31.47 -38.03
N THR A 581 53.80 -32.37 -38.10
CA THR A 581 53.60 -33.42 -37.09
C THR A 581 54.55 -34.59 -37.35
N LEU A 582 55.45 -34.86 -36.39
CA LEU A 582 56.35 -36.01 -36.39
C LEU A 582 55.82 -37.09 -35.41
N SER A 583 55.71 -38.33 -35.87
CA SER A 583 55.20 -39.46 -35.08
C SER A 583 56.18 -40.63 -35.05
N ALA A 584 56.38 -41.22 -33.87
CA ALA A 584 57.31 -42.34 -33.67
C ALA A 584 56.79 -43.32 -32.61
N THR A 585 57.05 -44.62 -32.80
CA THR A 585 56.38 -45.68 -32.02
C THR A 585 56.86 -45.82 -30.56
N VAL A 586 58.08 -45.37 -30.22
CA VAL A 586 58.66 -45.43 -28.87
C VAL A 586 59.60 -44.24 -28.67
N PHE A 587 59.52 -43.56 -27.51
CA PHE A 587 60.51 -42.60 -27.04
C PHE A 587 61.17 -43.11 -25.75
N SER A 588 62.51 -43.08 -25.70
CA SER A 588 63.30 -43.53 -24.55
C SER A 588 64.10 -42.37 -23.95
N GLY A 589 63.50 -41.70 -22.98
CA GLY A 589 64.04 -40.53 -22.27
C GLY A 589 62.91 -39.80 -21.55
N GLY A 590 63.13 -39.38 -20.30
CA GLY A 590 62.06 -38.79 -19.48
C GLY A 590 61.63 -37.41 -20.00
N ALA A 591 60.34 -37.26 -20.33
CA ALA A 591 59.75 -35.99 -20.74
C ALA A 591 58.94 -35.36 -19.59
N THR A 592 59.28 -34.14 -19.20
CA THR A 592 58.54 -33.38 -18.18
C THR A 592 57.50 -32.48 -18.84
N LEU A 593 56.23 -32.65 -18.49
CA LEU A 593 55.13 -31.81 -18.97
C LEU A 593 54.72 -30.83 -17.86
N THR A 594 55.01 -29.55 -18.05
CA THR A 594 54.91 -28.50 -17.01
C THR A 594 53.53 -27.88 -16.85
N SER A 595 52.61 -28.07 -17.81
CA SER A 595 51.20 -27.67 -17.73
C SER A 595 50.34 -28.39 -18.77
N GLY A 596 49.04 -28.49 -18.54
CA GLY A 596 48.09 -29.06 -19.50
C GLY A 596 46.78 -29.58 -18.88
N THR A 597 45.83 -29.94 -19.75
CA THR A 597 44.58 -30.61 -19.39
C THR A 597 44.44 -31.94 -20.12
N ILE A 598 43.92 -32.96 -19.44
CA ILE A 598 43.40 -34.18 -20.08
C ILE A 598 41.90 -34.21 -19.80
N ASN A 599 41.06 -34.29 -20.85
CA ASN A 599 39.60 -34.20 -20.76
C ASN A 599 39.13 -33.02 -19.87
N ASN A 600 39.70 -31.83 -20.09
CA ASN A 600 39.53 -30.60 -19.30
C ASN A 600 39.83 -30.71 -17.78
N THR A 601 40.30 -31.86 -17.30
CA THR A 601 40.80 -32.02 -15.94
C THR A 601 42.25 -31.51 -15.90
N VAL A 602 42.49 -30.51 -15.05
CA VAL A 602 43.84 -29.98 -14.79
C VAL A 602 44.62 -30.99 -13.96
N ILE A 603 45.79 -31.38 -14.44
CA ILE A 603 46.65 -32.34 -13.75
C ILE A 603 47.33 -31.63 -12.56
N GLY A 604 46.99 -32.01 -11.33
CA GLY A 604 47.63 -31.46 -10.12
C GLY A 604 46.78 -31.41 -8.84
N GLY A 605 45.46 -31.66 -8.91
CA GLY A 605 44.58 -31.69 -7.73
C GLY A 605 44.67 -32.99 -6.93
N THR A 606 44.59 -32.90 -5.59
CA THR A 606 45.00 -33.99 -4.68
C THR A 606 44.07 -35.21 -4.58
N THR A 607 42.85 -35.17 -5.13
CA THR A 607 41.90 -36.30 -4.99
C THR A 607 41.00 -36.55 -6.22
N PRO A 608 41.52 -37.19 -7.30
CA PRO A 608 40.68 -37.81 -8.32
C PRO A 608 40.17 -39.19 -7.84
N ALA A 609 38.92 -39.54 -8.17
CA ALA A 609 38.30 -40.80 -7.74
C ALA A 609 38.80 -42.02 -8.56
N ALA A 610 38.64 -43.22 -8.00
CA ALA A 610 39.08 -44.45 -8.64
C ALA A 610 38.24 -44.80 -9.88
N GLY A 611 38.89 -44.93 -11.03
CA GLY A 611 38.29 -45.41 -12.28
C GLY A 611 39.37 -45.83 -13.28
N THR A 612 39.19 -47.01 -13.89
CA THR A 612 40.08 -47.52 -14.95
C THR A 612 39.64 -46.99 -16.31
N PHE A 613 40.46 -46.12 -16.92
CA PHE A 613 40.26 -45.67 -18.30
C PHE A 613 40.96 -46.63 -19.26
N SER A 614 40.20 -47.48 -19.95
CA SER A 614 40.71 -48.58 -20.78
C SER A 614 41.15 -48.16 -22.19
N THR A 615 40.59 -47.08 -22.74
CA THR A 615 41.02 -46.49 -24.02
C THR A 615 40.78 -44.98 -24.05
N LEU A 616 41.70 -44.26 -24.68
CA LEU A 616 41.47 -42.93 -25.25
C LEU A 616 41.34 -43.11 -26.76
N TYR A 617 40.31 -42.55 -27.38
CA TYR A 617 40.16 -42.53 -28.83
C TYR A 617 39.84 -41.11 -29.30
N ILE A 618 40.62 -40.62 -30.26
CA ILE A 618 40.41 -39.36 -30.97
C ILE A 618 40.41 -39.73 -32.46
N ALA A 619 39.44 -39.22 -33.22
CA ALA A 619 39.32 -39.49 -34.64
C ALA A 619 38.43 -38.44 -35.33
N PRO A 620 38.59 -38.23 -36.65
CA PRO A 620 39.74 -38.62 -37.47
C PRO A 620 40.96 -37.71 -37.25
#